data_AF-A0A0F9DZK5-F1
#
_entry.id   AF-A0A0F9DZK5-F1
#
_cell.length_a   1.000
_cell.length_b   1.000
_cell.length_c   1.000
_cell.angle_alpha   90.00
_cell.angle_beta   90.00
_cell.angle_gamma   90.00
#
_symmetry.space_group_name_H-M   'P 1'
#
loop_
_entity.id
_entity.type
_entity.pdbx_description
1 polymer ?
#
loop_
_entity_poly.entity_id
_entity_poly.type
_entity_poly.pdbx_seq_one_letter_code
_entity_poly.pdbx_strand_id
1 'polypeptide(L)'
;MEEEIKNKVKLLKEHKAYVKIILEKFDFVIWDRYIYTPGNDHFQAYGWIKRKDKKQDFISLIFTFQKNSITYQAGSNSTSEYHRKIEEITGQTLVKCHRVEEIVNAKNMIKLKNNKNGRRKKRS
;
A
#
# COMPACT_ATOMS: atom_id res chain seq x y z
N MET A 1 -15.79 28.90 -16.39
CA MET A 1 -15.79 28.88 -14.91
C MET A 1 -16.80 27.89 -14.32
N GLU A 2 -18.13 28.10 -14.41
CA GLU A 2 -19.12 27.15 -13.83
C GLU A 2 -19.05 25.74 -14.44
N GLU A 3 -18.89 25.65 -15.76
CA GLU A 3 -18.78 24.37 -16.48
C GLU A 3 -17.47 23.62 -16.15
N GLU A 4 -16.38 24.36 -15.95
CA GLU A 4 -15.10 23.79 -15.53
C GLU A 4 -15.16 23.26 -14.09
N ILE A 5 -15.87 23.95 -13.20
CA ILE A 5 -16.10 23.50 -11.82
C ILE A 5 -16.96 22.23 -11.83
N LYS A 6 -18.05 22.18 -12.61
CA LYS A 6 -18.91 20.99 -12.75
C LYS A 6 -18.11 19.79 -13.28
N ASN A 7 -17.30 19.99 -14.31
CA ASN A 7 -16.47 18.92 -14.88
C ASN A 7 -15.42 18.40 -13.90
N LYS A 8 -14.74 19.29 -13.14
CA LYS A 8 -13.80 18.88 -12.08
C LYS A 8 -14.49 18.08 -10.98
N VAL A 9 -15.70 18.49 -10.55
CA VAL A 9 -16.47 17.77 -9.53
C VAL A 9 -16.91 16.39 -10.01
N LYS A 10 -17.34 16.26 -11.27
CA LYS A 10 -17.70 14.98 -11.89
C LYS A 10 -16.48 14.05 -11.97
N LEU A 11 -15.37 14.54 -12.49
CA LEU A 11 -14.12 13.79 -12.58
C LEU A 11 -13.63 13.31 -11.21
N LEU A 12 -13.73 14.15 -10.18
CA LEU A 12 -13.38 13.77 -8.81
C LEU A 12 -14.28 12.65 -8.25
N LYS A 13 -15.57 12.63 -8.59
CA LYS A 13 -16.49 11.54 -8.21
C LYS A 13 -16.13 10.24 -8.91
N GLU A 14 -15.83 10.30 -10.21
CA GLU A 14 -15.42 9.14 -11.01
C GLU A 14 -14.08 8.57 -10.51
N HIS A 15 -13.10 9.43 -10.19
CA HIS A 15 -11.83 9.02 -9.58
C HIS A 15 -12.04 8.33 -8.24
N LYS A 16 -12.90 8.87 -7.37
CA LYS A 16 -13.21 8.24 -6.07
C LYS A 16 -13.85 6.86 -6.24
N ALA A 17 -14.77 6.72 -7.20
CA ALA A 17 -15.41 5.44 -7.49
C ALA A 17 -14.39 4.41 -8.00
N TYR A 18 -13.51 4.83 -8.92
CA TYR A 18 -12.45 3.95 -9.43
C TYR A 18 -11.46 3.54 -8.34
N VAL A 19 -10.98 4.49 -7.53
CA VAL A 19 -10.12 4.20 -6.38
C VAL A 19 -10.79 3.19 -5.47
N LYS A 20 -12.06 3.39 -5.11
CA LYS A 20 -12.82 2.45 -4.27
C LYS A 20 -12.80 1.03 -4.86
N ILE A 21 -13.15 0.88 -6.15
CA ILE A 21 -13.16 -0.42 -6.83
C ILE A 21 -11.78 -1.10 -6.73
N ILE A 22 -10.69 -0.35 -6.95
CA ILE A 22 -9.34 -0.91 -6.84
C ILE A 22 -9.00 -1.28 -5.41
N LEU A 23 -9.28 -0.43 -4.42
CA LEU A 23 -9.02 -0.71 -3.01
C LEU A 23 -9.78 -1.95 -2.52
N GLU A 24 -11.00 -2.18 -3.00
CA GLU A 24 -11.83 -3.34 -2.68
C GLU A 24 -11.29 -4.65 -3.27
N LYS A 25 -10.48 -4.61 -4.34
CA LYS A 25 -9.77 -5.82 -4.85
C LYS A 25 -8.73 -6.35 -3.86
N PHE A 26 -8.23 -5.49 -2.97
CA PHE A 26 -7.29 -5.88 -1.93
C PHE A 26 -8.03 -6.25 -0.64
N ASP A 27 -8.90 -7.26 -0.72
CA ASP A 27 -9.73 -7.73 0.40
C ASP A 27 -8.93 -8.20 1.63
N PHE A 28 -7.65 -8.52 1.45
CA PHE A 28 -6.70 -8.89 2.49
C PHE A 28 -5.96 -7.69 3.12
N VAL A 29 -6.24 -6.46 2.66
CA VAL A 29 -5.66 -5.22 3.17
C VAL A 29 -6.67 -4.48 4.03
N ILE A 30 -6.21 -4.03 5.20
CA ILE A 30 -6.94 -3.08 6.04
C ILE A 30 -6.39 -1.68 5.75
N TRP A 31 -7.16 -0.89 5.00
CA TRP A 31 -6.81 0.49 4.68
C TRP A 31 -6.89 1.38 5.92
N ASP A 32 -5.87 2.22 6.14
CA ASP A 32 -5.74 3.08 7.34
C ASP A 32 -5.81 4.57 6.96
N ARG A 33 -4.92 5.02 6.08
CA ARG A 33 -4.76 6.46 5.75
C ARG A 33 -4.69 6.68 4.26
N TYR A 34 -5.01 7.89 3.84
CA TYR A 34 -4.74 8.36 2.49
C TYR A 34 -4.20 9.79 2.49
N ILE A 35 -3.46 10.12 1.44
CA ILE A 35 -3.05 11.47 1.09
C ILE A 35 -3.67 11.77 -0.27
N TYR A 36 -4.33 12.92 -0.38
CA TYR A 36 -4.73 13.47 -1.66
C TYR A 36 -4.01 14.78 -1.84
N THR A 37 -3.33 14.96 -2.97
CA THR A 37 -2.61 16.19 -3.30
C THR A 37 -3.38 16.93 -4.39
N PRO A 38 -4.20 17.94 -4.04
CA PRO A 38 -4.92 18.74 -5.02
C PRO A 38 -3.92 19.40 -5.98
N GLY A 39 -4.18 19.32 -7.29
CA GLY A 39 -3.34 19.94 -8.34
C GLY A 39 -2.32 18.99 -8.99
N ASN A 40 -1.92 17.91 -8.33
CA ASN A 40 -1.07 16.86 -8.92
C ASN A 40 -1.87 15.61 -9.33
N ASP A 41 -3.20 15.64 -9.13
CA ASP A 41 -4.10 14.52 -9.39
C ASP A 41 -3.53 13.19 -8.84
N HIS A 42 -3.07 13.27 -7.59
CA HIS A 42 -2.36 12.19 -6.93
C HIS A 42 -3.15 11.78 -5.69
N PHE A 43 -3.45 10.49 -5.59
CA PHE A 43 -4.05 9.88 -4.41
C PHE A 43 -3.17 8.72 -3.96
N GLN A 44 -2.75 8.73 -2.70
CA GLN A 44 -1.95 7.67 -2.12
C GLN A 44 -2.69 7.06 -0.93
N ALA A 45 -2.93 5.76 -0.95
CA ALA A 45 -3.49 5.01 0.17
C ALA A 45 -2.42 4.18 0.86
N TYR A 46 -2.55 4.05 2.18
CA TYR A 46 -1.71 3.22 3.03
C TYR A 46 -2.57 2.23 3.78
N GLY A 47 -2.10 0.98 3.83
CA GLY A 47 -2.83 -0.10 4.47
C GLY A 47 -1.91 -1.11 5.13
N TRP A 48 -2.54 -2.02 5.86
CA TRP A 48 -1.88 -3.07 6.60
C TRP A 48 -2.40 -4.44 6.18
N ILE A 49 -1.49 -5.38 5.97
CA ILE A 49 -1.80 -6.78 5.68
C ILE A 49 -1.55 -7.58 6.95
N LYS A 50 -2.60 -8.22 7.47
CA LYS A 50 -2.47 -9.10 8.64
C LYS A 50 -1.88 -10.45 8.22
N ARG A 51 -0.83 -10.88 8.91
CA ARG A 51 -0.20 -12.18 8.68
C ARG A 51 -0.60 -13.20 9.73
N LYS A 52 -0.48 -14.49 9.36
CA LYS A 52 -0.70 -15.63 10.26
C LYS A 52 0.26 -15.64 11.46
N ASP A 53 1.48 -15.13 11.29
CA ASP A 53 2.48 -15.02 12.37
C ASP A 53 2.27 -13.82 13.30
N LYS A 54 1.07 -13.21 13.28
CA LYS A 54 0.68 -12.03 14.05
C LYS A 54 1.51 -10.78 13.74
N LYS A 55 2.32 -10.79 12.68
CA LYS A 55 2.98 -9.59 12.15
C LYS A 55 2.06 -8.87 11.17
N GLN A 56 2.43 -7.65 10.85
CA GLN A 56 1.75 -6.83 9.86
C GLN A 56 2.75 -6.41 8.79
N ASP A 57 2.35 -6.56 7.54
CA ASP A 57 3.06 -5.96 6.41
C ASP A 57 2.35 -4.66 6.04
N PHE A 58 3.12 -3.72 5.52
CA PHE A 58 2.67 -2.42 5.05
C PHE A 58 2.54 -2.45 3.53
N ILE A 59 1.47 -1.84 3.04
CA ILE A 59 1.25 -1.60 1.62
C ILE A 59 0.96 -0.12 1.37
N SER A 60 1.52 0.41 0.29
CA SER A 60 1.14 1.70 -0.27
C SER A 60 0.63 1.52 -1.69
N LEU A 61 -0.46 2.21 -2.03
CA LEU A 61 -0.97 2.34 -3.39
C LEU A 61 -0.97 3.80 -3.79
N ILE A 62 -0.28 4.10 -4.87
CA ILE A 62 -0.22 5.43 -5.46
C ILE A 62 -1.06 5.41 -6.72
N PHE A 63 -2.06 6.29 -6.81
CA PHE A 63 -2.89 6.53 -7.98
C PHE A 63 -2.51 7.88 -8.58
N THR A 64 -2.23 7.88 -9.88
CA THR A 64 -2.00 9.08 -10.68
C THR A 64 -3.14 9.20 -11.68
N PHE A 65 -3.96 10.24 -11.54
CA PHE A 65 -5.02 10.53 -12.49
C PHE A 65 -4.47 11.48 -13.56
N GLN A 66 -4.43 11.02 -14.80
CA GLN A 66 -4.14 11.83 -15.97
C GLN A 66 -5.44 12.11 -16.72
N LYS A 67 -5.44 13.12 -17.60
CA LYS A 67 -6.63 13.62 -18.30
C LYS A 67 -7.53 12.51 -18.88
N ASN A 68 -6.94 11.41 -19.36
CA ASN A 68 -7.64 10.30 -20.00
C ASN A 68 -7.29 8.90 -19.43
N SER A 69 -6.55 8.82 -18.32
CA SER A 69 -6.11 7.51 -17.78
C SER A 69 -5.84 7.57 -16.28
N ILE A 70 -6.01 6.45 -15.60
CA ILE A 70 -5.64 6.29 -14.20
C ILE A 70 -4.59 5.19 -14.13
N THR A 71 -3.39 5.54 -13.69
CA THR A 71 -2.34 4.56 -13.40
C THR A 71 -2.21 4.43 -11.89
N TYR A 72 -1.78 3.26 -11.45
CA TYR A 72 -1.42 3.07 -10.05
C TYR A 72 -0.19 2.19 -9.91
N GLN A 73 0.54 2.39 -8.83
CA GLN A 73 1.72 1.64 -8.43
C GLN A 73 1.55 1.17 -6.99
N ALA A 74 2.11 0.00 -6.71
CA ALA A 74 2.01 -0.62 -5.40
C ALA A 74 3.41 -0.88 -4.83
N GLY A 75 3.59 -0.52 -3.56
CA GLY A 75 4.79 -0.79 -2.79
C GLY A 75 4.43 -1.63 -1.57
N SER A 76 5.21 -2.66 -1.26
CA SER A 76 4.94 -3.53 -0.12
C SER A 76 6.23 -4.08 0.50
N ASN A 77 6.26 -4.20 1.83
CA ASN A 77 7.31 -4.95 2.53
C ASN A 77 6.90 -6.41 2.81
N SER A 78 5.88 -6.90 2.09
CA SER A 78 5.25 -8.18 2.40
C SER A 78 6.06 -9.40 2.02
N THR A 79 5.63 -10.55 2.54
CA THR A 79 6.10 -11.87 2.10
C THR A 79 5.81 -12.11 0.61
N SER A 80 6.48 -13.11 0.03
CA SER A 80 6.30 -13.53 -1.36
C SER A 80 4.84 -13.87 -1.71
N GLU A 81 4.07 -14.39 -0.77
CA GLU A 81 2.64 -14.69 -0.98
C GLU A 81 1.82 -13.44 -1.31
N TYR A 82 1.86 -12.43 -0.44
CA TYR A 82 1.10 -11.21 -0.64
C TYR A 82 1.67 -10.36 -1.77
N HIS A 83 2.99 -10.42 -1.99
CA HIS A 83 3.62 -9.78 -3.13
C HIS A 83 2.99 -10.28 -4.44
N ARG A 84 2.88 -11.60 -4.61
CA ARG A 84 2.26 -12.19 -5.80
C ARG A 84 0.78 -11.80 -5.95
N LYS A 85 0.00 -11.80 -4.86
CA LYS A 85 -1.42 -11.38 -4.90
C LYS A 85 -1.57 -9.93 -5.35
N ILE A 86 -0.71 -9.05 -4.85
CA ILE A 86 -0.72 -7.64 -5.23
C ILE A 86 -0.31 -7.51 -6.71
N GLU A 87 0.71 -8.21 -7.18
CA GLU A 87 1.13 -8.23 -8.61
C GLU A 87 0.01 -8.74 -9.54
N GLU A 88 -0.76 -9.73 -9.11
CA GLU A 88 -1.89 -10.28 -9.86
C GLU A 88 -3.04 -9.25 -9.99
N ILE A 89 -3.31 -8.49 -8.93
CA ILE A 89 -4.31 -7.42 -8.95
C ILE A 89 -3.84 -6.23 -9.79
N THR A 90 -2.57 -5.85 -9.68
CA THR A 90 -2.01 -4.66 -10.34
C THR A 90 -1.62 -4.93 -11.80
N GLY A 91 -1.30 -6.17 -12.14
CA GLY A 91 -0.66 -6.53 -13.41
C GLY A 91 0.76 -5.98 -13.55
N GLN A 92 1.39 -5.57 -12.46
CA GLN A 92 2.69 -4.88 -12.45
C GLN A 92 3.63 -5.51 -11.44
N THR A 93 4.93 -5.52 -11.77
CA THR A 93 5.98 -5.88 -10.82
C THR A 93 6.05 -4.87 -9.70
N LEU A 94 6.10 -5.35 -8.45
CA LEU A 94 6.05 -4.47 -7.28
C LEU A 94 7.41 -3.91 -6.90
N VAL A 95 7.36 -2.67 -6.42
CA VAL A 95 8.51 -2.08 -5.73
C VAL A 95 8.57 -2.67 -4.32
N LYS A 96 9.66 -3.38 -4.03
CA LYS A 96 9.89 -3.94 -2.70
C LYS A 96 10.24 -2.81 -1.72
N CYS A 97 9.41 -2.65 -0.70
CA CYS A 97 9.69 -1.73 0.40
C CYS A 97 10.49 -2.44 1.49
N HIS A 98 11.47 -1.75 2.04
CA HIS A 98 12.30 -2.23 3.16
C HIS A 98 11.96 -1.47 4.44
N ARG A 99 12.17 -2.10 5.59
CA ARG A 99 11.97 -1.43 6.88
C ARG A 99 13.17 -0.54 7.17
N VAL A 100 12.92 0.69 7.62
CA VAL A 100 14.00 1.65 7.90
C VAL A 100 14.96 1.14 8.97
N GLU A 101 14.50 0.34 9.94
CA GLU A 101 15.39 -0.24 10.96
C GLU A 101 16.39 -1.28 10.44
N GLU A 102 16.22 -1.76 9.19
CA GLU A 102 17.17 -2.67 8.56
C GLU A 102 18.46 -1.94 8.13
N ILE A 103 18.37 -0.62 7.93
CA ILE A 103 19.47 0.19 7.36
C ILE A 103 19.89 1.34 8.28
N VAL A 104 18.99 1.90 9.08
CA VAL A 104 19.26 3.03 9.98
C VAL A 104 18.99 2.59 11.42
N ASN A 105 19.77 3.10 12.38
CA ASN A 105 19.53 2.89 13.82
C ASN A 105 19.09 4.19 14.52
N ALA A 106 17.91 4.70 14.17
CA ALA A 106 17.33 5.88 14.81
C ALA A 106 16.63 5.52 16.14
N LYS A 107 16.61 6.47 17.08
CA LYS A 107 16.03 6.24 18.43
C LYS A 107 14.51 6.05 18.42
N ASN A 108 13.81 6.61 17.43
CA ASN A 108 12.36 6.61 17.29
C ASN A 108 11.83 5.52 16.34
N MET A 109 12.55 4.40 16.21
CA MET A 109 12.12 3.29 15.35
C MET A 109 11.37 2.22 16.13
N ILE A 110 10.38 1.61 15.48
CA ILE A 110 9.70 0.44 16.00
C ILE A 110 10.57 -0.79 15.73
N LYS A 111 11.26 -1.29 16.77
CA LYS A 111 12.02 -2.53 16.70
C LYS A 111 11.08 -3.72 16.89
N LEU A 112 10.89 -4.50 15.83
CA LEU A 112 10.20 -5.79 15.98
C LEU A 112 11.04 -6.72 16.85
N LYS A 113 10.46 -7.25 17.92
CA LYS A 113 11.11 -8.28 18.73
C LYS A 113 11.32 -9.51 17.84
N ASN A 114 12.57 -9.80 17.49
CA ASN A 114 12.93 -11.06 16.86
C ASN A 114 12.69 -12.18 17.88
N ASN A 115 11.56 -12.86 17.80
CA ASN A 115 11.32 -14.09 18.56
C ASN A 115 12.27 -15.19 18.05
N LYS A 116 13.51 -15.20 18.54
CA LYS A 116 14.51 -16.25 18.32
C LYS A 116 14.32 -17.46 19.26
N ASN A 117 13.10 -17.75 19.74
CA ASN A 117 12.86 -18.82 20.72
C ASN A 117 12.32 -20.13 20.10
N GLY A 118 12.86 -20.55 18.95
CA GLY A 118 12.42 -21.77 18.25
C GLY A 118 13.45 -22.90 18.08
N ARG A 119 14.71 -22.72 18.50
CA ARG A 119 15.73 -23.79 18.40
C ARG A 119 16.45 -23.97 19.73
N ARG A 120 15.82 -24.68 20.66
CA ARG A 120 16.57 -25.41 21.70
C ARG A 120 17.41 -26.47 21.00
N LYS A 121 18.73 -26.29 20.98
CA LYS A 121 19.69 -27.36 20.70
C LYS A 121 19.41 -28.49 21.70
N LYS A 122 18.84 -29.61 21.25
CA LYS A 122 18.98 -30.88 21.96
C LYS A 122 20.42 -31.31 21.72
N ARG A 123 21.26 -31.18 22.75
CA ARG A 123 22.53 -31.92 22.83
C ARG A 123 22.14 -33.37 23.13
N SER A 124 22.58 -34.28 22.27
CA SER A 124 22.78 -35.70 22.55
C SER A 124 24.24 -35.98 22.24
#